data_AF-A0A7M3W768-F1
#
_entry.id   AF-A0A7M3W768-F1
#
_cell.length_a   1.000
_cell.length_b   1.000
_cell.length_c   1.000
_cell.angle_alpha   90.00
_cell.angle_beta   90.00
_cell.angle_gamma   90.00
#
_symmetry.space_group_name_H-M   'P 1'
#
loop_
_entity.id
_entity.type
_entity.pdbx_description
1 polymer ?
#
loop_
_entity_poly.entity_id
_entity_poly.type
_entity_poly.pdbx_seq_one_letter_code
_entity_poly.pdbx_strand_id
1 'polypeptide(L)' 'MSEIKILHLGVEEYSTVFEKMKKLQERRIEDEITDTLIFVTHPEVVTLGPKAVRDGVEIEDYQVFETD' A
#
# COMPACT_ATOMS: atom_id res chain seq x y z
N MET A 1 19.30 -9.77 13.20
CA MET A 1 18.36 -9.24 12.20
C MET A 1 17.80 -10.42 11.44
N SER A 2 16.48 -10.58 11.40
CA SER A 2 15.81 -11.62 10.59
C SER A 2 15.98 -11.32 9.10
N GLU A 3 15.92 -12.35 8.27
CA GLU A 3 15.93 -12.22 6.81
C GLU A 3 14.70 -11.45 6.33
N ILE A 4 14.92 -10.47 5.45
CA ILE A 4 13.84 -9.71 4.80
C ILE A 4 13.43 -10.46 3.52
N LYS A 5 12.15 -10.79 3.41
CA LYS A 5 11.58 -11.39 2.19
C LYS A 5 11.38 -10.32 1.13
N ILE A 6 11.86 -10.56 -0.08
CA ILE A 6 11.66 -9.64 -1.22
C ILE A 6 10.52 -10.16 -2.11
N LEU A 7 9.57 -9.29 -2.47
CA LEU A 7 8.45 -9.59 -3.35
C LEU A 7 8.46 -8.63 -4.55
N HIS A 8 8.51 -9.18 -5.77
CA HIS A 8 8.38 -8.40 -7.01
C HIS A 8 7.00 -8.66 -7.62
N LEU A 9 6.20 -7.61 -7.78
CA LEU A 9 4.81 -7.71 -8.26
C LEU A 9 4.60 -7.19 -9.69
N GLY A 10 5.58 -6.52 -10.29
CA GLY A 10 5.40 -5.94 -11.62
C GLY A 10 4.44 -4.76 -11.61
N VAL A 11 3.47 -4.72 -12.52
CA VAL A 11 2.45 -3.67 -12.59
C VAL A 11 1.15 -4.18 -11.95
N GLU A 12 0.68 -3.53 -10.89
CA GLU A 12 -0.50 -3.96 -10.14
C GLU A 12 -1.33 -2.77 -9.64
N GLU A 13 -2.64 -2.96 -9.51
CA GLU A 13 -3.58 -1.96 -8.98
C GLU A 13 -3.26 -1.58 -7.53
N TYR A 14 -3.34 -0.28 -7.21
CA TYR A 14 -3.03 0.24 -5.88
C TYR A 14 -3.86 -0.45 -4.79
N SER A 15 -5.18 -0.56 -4.98
CA SER A 15 -6.10 -1.21 -4.04
C SER A 15 -5.73 -2.66 -3.71
N THR A 16 -5.32 -3.41 -4.73
CA THR A 16 -4.96 -4.82 -4.57
C THR A 16 -3.68 -4.97 -3.76
N VAL A 17 -2.71 -4.09 -4.01
CA VAL A 17 -1.47 -4.06 -3.23
C VAL A 17 -1.72 -3.54 -1.82
N PHE A 18 -2.59 -2.56 -1.63
CA PHE A 18 -2.97 -2.03 -0.32
C PHE A 18 -3.59 -3.11 0.58
N GLU A 19 -4.56 -3.87 0.06
CA GLU A 19 -5.14 -5.00 0.78
C GLU A 19 -4.10 -6.10 1.09
N LYS A 20 -3.15 -6.33 0.17
CA LYS A 20 -2.05 -7.27 0.40
C LYS A 20 -1.12 -6.77 1.50
N MET A 21 -0.82 -5.47 1.55
CA MET A 21 0.01 -4.86 2.59
C MET A 21 -0.64 -5.01 3.97
N LYS A 22 -1.96 -4.75 4.10
CA LYS A 22 -2.71 -4.95 5.35
C LYS A 22 -2.59 -6.40 5.85
N LYS A 23 -2.84 -7.38 4.98
CA LYS A 23 -2.71 -8.81 5.32
C LYS A 23 -1.30 -9.23 5.69
N LEU A 24 -0.28 -8.71 5.00
CA LEU A 24 1.12 -9.00 5.35
C LEU A 24 1.50 -8.38 6.69
N GLN A 25 1.00 -7.18 6.99
CA GLN A 25 1.23 -6.53 8.27
C GLN A 25 0.58 -7.31 9.42
N GLU A 26 -0.68 -7.73 9.28
CA GLU A 26 -1.38 -8.58 10.27
C GLU A 26 -0.57 -9.84 10.59
N ARG A 27 -0.19 -10.59 9.55
CA ARG A 27 0.61 -11.82 9.70
C ARG A 27 1.98 -11.56 10.30
N ARG A 28 2.56 -10.39 10.04
CA ARG A 28 3.84 -9.99 10.66
C ARG A 28 3.66 -9.69 12.14
N ILE A 29 2.56 -9.04 12.55
CA ILE A 29 2.23 -8.77 13.96
C ILE A 29 2.00 -10.07 14.73
N GLU A 30 1.41 -11.08 14.07
CA GLU A 30 1.20 -12.42 14.61
C GLU A 30 2.45 -13.32 14.57
N ASP A 31 3.61 -12.76 14.17
CA ASP A 31 4.89 -13.45 14.01
C ASP A 31 4.84 -14.67 13.05
N GLU A 32 3.85 -14.73 12.14
CA GLU A 32 3.72 -15.79 11.13
C GLU A 32 4.70 -15.64 9.96
N ILE A 33 5.11 -14.40 9.67
CA ILE A 33 6.05 -14.07 8.59
C ILE A 33 7.13 -13.11 9.08
N THR A 34 8.28 -13.12 8.41
CA THR A 34 9.31 -12.10 8.58
C THR A 34 8.97 -10.83 7.80
N ASP A 35 9.75 -9.77 8.02
CA ASP A 35 9.61 -8.51 7.30
C ASP A 35 9.63 -8.74 5.79
N THR A 36 8.74 -8.07 5.07
CA THR A 36 8.59 -8.22 3.61
C THR A 36 8.75 -6.86 2.93
N LEU A 37 9.63 -6.78 1.93
CA LEU A 37 9.80 -5.61 1.06
C LEU A 37 9.15 -5.89 -0.30
N ILE A 38 8.25 -5.01 -0.71
CA ILE A 38 7.49 -5.14 -1.96
C ILE A 38 8.02 -4.14 -2.99
N PHE A 39 8.34 -4.63 -4.18
CA PHE A 39 8.61 -3.82 -5.37
C PHE A 39 7.46 -3.96 -6.36
N VAL A 40 6.84 -2.83 -6.71
CA VAL A 40 5.68 -2.77 -7.58
C VAL A 40 5.64 -1.45 -8.33
N THR A 41 4.99 -1.44 -9.49
CA THR A 41 4.61 -0.25 -10.24
C THR A 41 3.09 -0.19 -10.26
N HIS A 42 2.52 0.97 -9.97
CA HIS A 42 1.08 1.16 -10.09
C HIS A 42 0.73 1.78 -11.45
N PRO A 43 -0.41 1.40 -12.04
CA PRO A 43 -1.11 2.27 -12.99
C PRO A 43 -1.34 3.67 -12.37
N GLU A 44 -1.73 4.63 -13.21
CA GLU A 44 -1.99 6.00 -12.77
C GLU A 44 -2.97 6.03 -11.59
N VAL A 45 -2.54 6.63 -10.49
CA VAL A 45 -3.31 6.65 -9.24
C VAL A 45 -3.00 7.91 -8.45
N VAL A 46 -4.03 8.46 -7.80
CA VAL A 46 -3.89 9.54 -6.83
C VAL A 46 -4.17 8.99 -5.45
N THR A 47 -3.25 9.19 -4.51
CA THR A 47 -3.40 8.77 -3.11
C THR A 47 -3.51 9.97 -2.19
N LEU A 48 -4.52 9.99 -1.33
CA LEU A 48 -4.70 11.02 -0.32
C LEU A 48 -4.26 10.50 1.05
N GLY A 49 -3.18 11.07 1.55
CA GLY A 49 -2.74 10.84 2.92
C GLY A 49 -3.62 11.57 3.94
N PRO A 50 -3.53 11.22 5.24
CA PRO A 50 -4.38 11.77 6.30
C PRO A 50 -4.34 13.30 6.42
N LYS A 51 -3.23 13.94 6.00
CA LYS A 51 -3.11 15.40 5.98
C LYS A 51 -3.97 16.02 4.87
N ALA A 52 -3.93 15.46 3.65
CA ALA A 52 -4.68 16.00 2.53
C ALA A 52 -6.20 15.88 2.75
N VAL A 53 -6.64 14.80 3.40
CA VAL A 53 -8.03 14.64 3.86
C VAL A 53 -8.40 15.72 4.88
N ARG A 54 -7.56 15.97 5.89
CA ARG A 54 -7.81 17.03 6.89
C ARG A 54 -7.83 18.44 6.30
N ASP A 55 -7.03 18.67 5.27
CA ASP A 55 -6.91 19.96 4.60
C ASP A 55 -8.04 20.18 3.57
N GLY A 56 -8.97 19.22 3.41
CA GLY A 56 -10.12 19.31 2.52
C GLY A 56 -9.74 19.32 1.03
N VAL A 57 -8.68 18.61 0.67
CA VAL A 57 -8.21 18.54 -0.72
C VAL A 57 -9.20 17.75 -1.57
N GLU A 58 -9.83 18.44 -2.53
CA GLU A 58 -10.71 17.85 -3.54
C GLU A 58 -9.94 17.65 -4.85
N ILE A 59 -10.11 16.48 -5.48
CA ILE A 59 -9.47 16.14 -6.75
C ILE A 59 -10.56 15.68 -7.70
N GLU A 60 -10.75 16.44 -8.78
CA GLU A 60 -11.66 16.09 -9.87
C GLU A 60 -10.89 15.30 -10.95
N ASP A 61 -11.59 14.43 -11.66
CA ASP A 61 -11.10 13.65 -12.81
C ASP A 61 -10.08 12.51 -12.55
N TYR A 62 -9.82 12.13 -11.29
CA TYR A 62 -8.91 11.01 -10.97
C TYR A 62 -9.53 9.94 -10.06
N GLN A 63 -9.03 8.70 -10.18
CA GLN A 63 -9.27 7.66 -9.20
C GLN A 63 -8.45 7.97 -7.94
N VAL A 64 -9.16 8.30 -6.86
CA VAL A 64 -8.57 8.67 -5.57
C VAL A 64 -8.67 7.51 -4.59
N PHE A 65 -7.55 7.17 -3.96
CA PHE A 65 -7.52 6.24 -2.82
C PHE A 65 -7.11 6.98 -1.54
N GLU A 66 -7.97 6.93 -0.54
CA GLU A 66 -7.62 7.34 0.81
C GLU A 66 -6.71 6.30 1.44
N THR A 67 -5.67 6.77 2.11
CA THR A 67 -4.77 5.91 2.89
C THR A 67 -4.99 6.22 4.36
N ASP A 68 -5.50 5.25 5.09
CA ASP A 68 -5.76 5.22 6.54
C ASP A 68 -4.50 4.94 7.38
#